data_AF-A0AAU2JN74-F1
#
_entry.id   AF-A0AAU2JN74-F1
#
_cell.length_a   1.000
_cell.length_b   1.000
_cell.length_c   1.000
_cell.angle_alpha   90.00
_cell.angle_beta   90.00
_cell.angle_gamma   90.00
#
_symmetry.space_group_name_H-M   'P 1'
#
loop_
_entity.id
_entity.type
_entity.pdbx_description
1 polymer ?
#
loop_
_entity_poly.entity_id
_entity_poly.type
_entity_poly.pdbx_seq_one_letter_code
_entity_poly.pdbx_strand_id
1 'polypeptide(L)'
;MRARAFLLVLTVGGAVLLSGCSGGSEAGAPSPSPSPSASASPTRTPAPTATASPEPTPVGALVVLWYGQGGSEQYNAMVKEARSAQTMHEQGRAIIDFQHLSKALGDAEAYRQIPDAPTQEVWASALEHTRSGMASVLAASSLAASPLPEDEAREAEAWGWENVGKGLKELKDVDTRFRGFGVLPLKDPWVG
;
A
#
# COMPACT_ATOMS: atom_id res chain seq x y z
N MET A 1 -43.93 12.72 11.64
CA MET A 1 -42.95 13.84 11.65
C MET A 1 -42.46 14.07 13.07
N ARG A 2 -41.20 13.74 13.36
CA ARG A 2 -40.51 14.17 14.58
C ARG A 2 -39.08 14.50 14.23
N ALA A 3 -38.79 15.80 14.18
CA ALA A 3 -37.46 16.35 14.01
C ALA A 3 -36.66 16.18 15.30
N ARG A 4 -35.39 15.79 15.19
CA ARG A 4 -34.39 16.01 16.23
C ARG A 4 -33.12 16.53 15.58
N ALA A 5 -32.96 17.85 15.74
CA ALA A 5 -31.73 18.58 15.53
C ALA A 5 -30.65 18.05 16.48
N PHE A 6 -29.44 17.85 15.99
CA PHE A 6 -28.25 17.82 16.83
C PHE A 6 -27.17 18.71 16.22
N LEU A 7 -26.68 19.59 17.08
CA LEU A 7 -25.92 20.78 16.81
C LEU A 7 -24.44 20.47 16.63
N LEU A 8 -23.83 21.21 15.70
CA LEU A 8 -22.40 21.40 15.46
C LEU A 8 -21.55 21.63 16.72
N VAL A 9 -20.34 21.06 16.75
CA VAL A 9 -19.18 21.68 17.41
C VAL A 9 -17.97 21.62 16.46
N LEU A 10 -17.46 22.82 16.24
CA LEU A 10 -16.36 23.30 15.42
C LEU A 10 -15.07 23.29 16.28
N THR A 11 -13.87 23.04 15.74
CA THR A 11 -12.67 23.91 15.88
C THR A 11 -11.31 23.26 15.54
N VAL A 12 -10.54 23.99 14.70
CA VAL A 12 -9.08 24.33 14.78
C VAL A 12 -8.08 23.18 14.60
N GLY A 13 -7.11 23.19 13.70
CA GLY A 13 -6.33 24.29 13.09
C GLY A 13 -4.85 24.07 13.41
N GLY A 14 -3.99 23.90 12.40
CA GLY A 14 -2.55 23.70 12.61
C GLY A 14 -1.77 23.64 11.29
N ALA A 15 -1.47 24.80 10.72
CA ALA A 15 -0.52 24.94 9.61
C ALA A 15 0.90 25.10 10.17
N VAL A 16 1.85 24.27 9.72
CA VAL A 16 3.28 24.39 10.05
C VAL A 16 4.00 25.05 8.87
N LEU A 17 4.44 26.29 9.09
CA LEU A 17 5.33 27.03 8.20
C LEU A 17 6.78 26.76 8.61
N LEU A 18 7.63 26.34 7.66
CA LEU A 18 9.08 26.25 7.85
C LEU A 18 9.79 27.17 6.84
N SER A 19 10.05 28.40 7.29
CA SER A 19 11.12 29.31 6.83
C SER A 19 12.47 28.58 6.99
N GLY A 20 13.50 28.71 6.17
CA GLY A 20 14.07 29.87 5.48
C GLY A 20 15.56 29.93 5.87
N CYS A 21 16.49 29.87 4.91
CA CYS A 21 17.90 30.15 5.16
C CYS A 21 18.45 30.98 3.99
N SER A 22 18.69 32.25 4.28
CA SER A 22 19.18 33.28 3.36
C SER A 22 20.45 33.91 3.93
N GLY A 23 21.38 34.29 3.04
CA GLY A 23 22.44 35.26 3.33
C GLY A 23 23.85 34.65 3.33
N GLY A 24 24.87 35.27 2.74
CA GLY A 24 24.96 36.64 2.25
C GLY A 24 26.14 36.85 1.31
N SER A 25 26.04 37.92 0.54
CA SER A 25 27.08 38.49 -0.32
C SER A 25 27.82 39.57 0.45
N GLU A 26 29.14 39.62 0.35
CA GLU A 26 29.94 40.75 0.82
C GLU A 26 30.91 41.17 -0.28
N ALA A 27 30.80 42.43 -0.68
CA ALA A 27 31.60 43.10 -1.69
C ALA A 27 32.66 43.97 -1.01
N GLY A 28 33.93 43.78 -1.36
CA GLY A 28 35.06 44.61 -0.93
C GLY A 28 35.79 45.22 -2.13
N ALA A 29 36.06 46.52 -2.03
CA ALA A 29 36.66 47.41 -3.04
C ALA A 29 38.21 47.27 -3.19
N PRO A 30 38.88 47.94 -4.16
CA PRO A 30 40.15 47.48 -4.76
C PRO A 30 41.46 48.19 -4.34
N SER A 31 42.58 47.67 -4.88
CA SER A 31 43.94 48.27 -5.08
C SER A 31 45.01 47.92 -4.01
N PRO A 32 46.35 47.84 -4.31
CA PRO A 32 47.11 48.17 -5.52
C PRO A 32 48.04 47.05 -6.09
N SER A 33 48.58 47.32 -7.29
CA SER A 33 49.56 46.54 -8.08
C SER A 33 50.98 46.55 -7.48
N PRO A 34 51.70 45.40 -7.50
CA PRO A 34 53.06 45.41 -8.05
C PRO A 34 53.50 44.14 -8.84
N SER A 35 54.29 44.41 -9.88
CA SER A 35 55.49 43.72 -10.42
C SER A 35 55.42 42.26 -10.95
N PRO A 36 55.93 41.97 -12.17
CA PRO A 36 55.98 40.63 -12.74
C PRO A 36 57.15 39.81 -12.17
N SER A 37 56.83 38.66 -11.57
CA SER A 37 57.84 37.67 -11.13
C SER A 37 57.45 36.28 -11.61
N ALA A 38 58.42 35.64 -12.28
CA ALA A 38 58.55 34.25 -12.69
C ALA A 38 57.27 33.38 -12.81
N SER A 39 56.99 33.00 -14.05
CA SER A 39 56.05 31.94 -14.44
C SER A 39 56.42 30.60 -13.78
N ALA A 40 55.76 30.27 -12.67
CA ALA A 40 55.67 28.90 -12.17
C ALA A 40 54.55 28.21 -12.96
N SER A 41 54.90 27.17 -13.72
CA SER A 41 53.94 26.34 -14.45
C SER A 41 52.89 25.80 -13.48
N PRO A 42 51.58 26.05 -13.71
CA PRO A 42 50.54 25.56 -12.82
C PRO A 42 50.58 24.03 -12.81
N THR A 43 50.89 23.45 -11.67
CA THR A 43 50.65 22.02 -11.43
C THR A 43 49.17 21.76 -11.68
N ARG A 44 48.85 20.95 -12.70
CA ARG A 44 47.47 20.62 -13.04
C ARG A 44 46.82 19.97 -11.81
N THR A 45 45.86 20.65 -11.20
CA THR A 45 44.96 20.02 -10.23
C THR A 45 44.32 18.81 -10.92
N PRO A 46 44.40 17.60 -10.36
CA PRO A 46 43.74 16.44 -10.93
C PRO A 46 42.24 16.74 -11.04
N ALA A 47 41.69 16.55 -12.25
CA ALA A 47 40.26 16.72 -12.48
C ALA A 47 39.49 15.77 -11.54
N PRO A 48 38.36 16.20 -10.96
CA PRO A 48 37.54 15.32 -10.13
C PRO A 48 37.20 14.06 -10.92
N THR A 49 37.60 12.91 -10.40
CA THR A 49 37.22 11.63 -10.99
C THR A 49 35.70 11.53 -10.89
N ALA A 50 35.02 11.54 -12.04
CA ALA A 50 33.59 11.34 -12.11
C ALA A 50 33.27 10.01 -11.41
N THR A 51 32.61 10.08 -10.26
CA THR A 51 32.11 8.89 -9.58
C THR A 51 30.96 8.37 -10.44
N ALA A 52 31.07 7.12 -10.89
CA ALA A 52 30.03 6.49 -11.69
C ALA A 52 28.70 6.55 -10.93
N SER A 53 27.63 6.94 -11.62
CA SER A 53 26.27 6.87 -11.07
C SER A 53 25.93 5.40 -10.80
N PRO A 54 25.27 5.08 -9.67
CA PRO A 54 24.85 3.71 -9.40
C PRO A 54 23.88 3.23 -10.49
N GLU A 55 24.00 1.95 -10.86
CA GLU A 55 23.08 1.27 -11.76
C GLU A 55 21.69 1.14 -11.11
N PRO A 56 20.58 1.34 -11.85
CA PRO A 56 19.24 1.22 -11.28
C PRO A 56 18.97 -0.19 -10.74
N THR A 57 18.35 -0.28 -9.57
CA THR A 57 17.96 -1.57 -8.98
C THR A 57 16.83 -2.22 -9.80
N PRO A 58 16.95 -3.50 -10.18
CA PRO A 58 15.89 -4.22 -10.89
C PRO A 58 14.58 -4.29 -10.09
N VAL A 59 13.43 -4.15 -10.75
CA VAL A 59 12.10 -4.17 -10.10
C VAL A 59 11.86 -5.44 -9.29
N GLY A 60 12.29 -6.61 -9.78
CA GLY A 60 12.14 -7.88 -9.06
C GLY A 60 12.87 -7.88 -7.71
N ALA A 61 14.04 -7.25 -7.63
CA ALA A 61 14.77 -7.11 -6.36
C ALA A 61 14.02 -6.20 -5.37
N LEU A 62 13.37 -5.16 -5.86
CA LEU A 62 12.51 -4.29 -5.04
C LEU A 62 11.27 -5.04 -4.53
N VAL A 63 10.66 -5.91 -5.35
CA VAL A 63 9.53 -6.76 -4.92
C VAL A 63 9.96 -7.77 -3.86
N VAL A 64 11.11 -8.44 -4.03
CA VAL A 64 11.67 -9.35 -3.02
C VAL A 64 11.93 -8.61 -1.71
N LEU A 65 12.50 -7.40 -1.78
CA LEU A 65 12.73 -6.56 -0.60
C LEU A 65 11.42 -6.14 0.07
N TRP A 66 10.42 -5.72 -0.72
CA TRP A 66 9.08 -5.39 -0.22
C TRP A 66 8.45 -6.57 0.54
N TYR A 67 8.54 -7.76 -0.04
CA TYR A 67 7.99 -8.99 0.52
C TYR A 67 8.66 -9.32 1.86
N GLY A 68 9.99 -9.28 1.91
CA GLY A 68 10.76 -9.56 3.14
C GLY A 68 10.68 -8.48 4.23
N GLN A 69 10.21 -7.26 3.92
CA GLN A 69 10.12 -6.15 4.87
C GLN A 69 8.74 -6.00 5.54
N GLY A 70 7.88 -7.01 5.47
CA GLY A 70 6.52 -6.96 6.02
C GLY A 70 5.43 -7.27 4.99
N GLY A 71 5.77 -7.29 3.69
CA GLY A 71 4.79 -7.53 2.62
C GLY A 71 4.27 -8.96 2.64
N SER A 72 5.10 -9.92 3.05
CA SER A 72 4.72 -11.32 3.22
C SER A 72 3.62 -11.48 4.27
N GLU A 73 3.67 -10.72 5.34
CA GLU A 73 2.74 -10.75 6.45
C GLU A 73 1.37 -10.23 6.01
N GLN A 74 1.34 -9.11 5.27
CA GLN A 74 0.09 -8.56 4.72
C GLN A 74 -0.55 -9.51 3.73
N TYR A 75 0.25 -10.03 2.81
CA TYR A 75 -0.20 -11.00 1.81
C TYR A 75 -0.75 -12.28 2.45
N ASN A 76 0.01 -12.89 3.37
CA ASN A 76 -0.37 -14.14 4.01
C ASN A 76 -1.58 -13.97 4.93
N ALA A 77 -1.71 -12.84 5.63
CA ALA A 77 -2.90 -12.52 6.42
C ALA A 77 -4.15 -12.44 5.54
N MET A 78 -4.06 -11.74 4.41
CA MET A 78 -5.17 -11.67 3.45
C MET A 78 -5.58 -13.05 2.92
N VAL A 79 -4.62 -13.86 2.45
CA VAL A 79 -4.91 -15.22 1.95
C VAL A 79 -5.56 -16.06 3.03
N LYS A 80 -5.01 -16.07 4.25
CA LYS A 80 -5.52 -16.87 5.36
C LYS A 80 -6.95 -16.51 5.73
N GLU A 81 -7.21 -15.22 5.98
CA GLU A 81 -8.52 -14.80 6.48
C GLU A 81 -9.59 -14.84 5.39
N ALA A 82 -9.25 -14.54 4.13
CA ALA A 82 -10.21 -14.63 3.03
C ALA A 82 -10.60 -16.09 2.76
N ARG A 83 -9.63 -17.01 2.77
CA ARG A 83 -9.90 -18.46 2.64
C ARG A 83 -10.74 -18.98 3.80
N SER A 84 -10.45 -18.54 5.01
CA SER A 84 -11.22 -18.91 6.21
C SER A 84 -12.69 -18.50 6.06
N ALA A 85 -12.95 -17.25 5.66
CA ALA A 85 -14.29 -16.74 5.40
C ALA A 85 -15.01 -17.55 4.32
N GLN A 86 -14.36 -17.75 3.17
CA GLN A 86 -14.91 -18.54 2.06
C GLN A 86 -15.22 -19.99 2.47
N THR A 87 -14.33 -20.64 3.21
CA THR A 87 -14.52 -22.01 3.70
C THR A 87 -15.74 -22.10 4.63
N MET A 88 -15.91 -21.13 5.52
CA MET A 88 -17.09 -21.10 6.40
C MET A 88 -18.39 -20.92 5.62
N HIS A 89 -18.38 -20.11 4.57
CA HIS A 89 -19.52 -19.95 3.66
C HIS A 89 -19.85 -21.26 2.93
N GLU A 90 -18.85 -21.93 2.35
CA GLU A 90 -19.02 -23.21 1.65
C GLU A 90 -19.52 -24.32 2.58
N GLN A 91 -19.19 -24.26 3.87
CA GLN A 91 -19.72 -25.15 4.90
C GLN A 91 -21.16 -24.82 5.33
N GLY A 92 -21.77 -23.77 4.79
CA GLY A 92 -23.13 -23.33 5.13
C GLY A 92 -23.23 -22.78 6.55
N ARG A 93 -22.16 -22.19 7.09
CA ARG A 93 -22.19 -21.62 8.44
C ARG A 93 -23.16 -20.45 8.50
N ALA A 94 -24.10 -20.51 9.43
CA ALA A 94 -25.08 -19.44 9.65
C ALA A 94 -24.47 -18.12 10.18
N ILE A 95 -23.28 -18.18 10.79
CA ILE A 95 -22.57 -17.01 11.32
C ILE A 95 -21.12 -17.04 10.87
N ILE A 96 -20.71 -16.00 10.15
CA ILE A 96 -19.35 -15.76 9.69
C ILE A 96 -18.91 -14.42 10.27
N ASP A 97 -17.86 -14.46 11.07
CA ASP A 97 -17.25 -13.27 11.66
C ASP A 97 -16.18 -12.71 10.69
N PHE A 98 -16.41 -11.49 10.22
CA PHE A 98 -15.51 -10.78 9.32
C PHE A 98 -14.48 -9.92 10.04
N GLN A 99 -14.43 -9.89 11.38
CA GLN A 99 -13.51 -9.03 12.13
C GLN A 99 -12.04 -9.28 11.73
N HIS A 100 -11.62 -10.53 11.58
CA HIS A 100 -10.26 -10.87 11.21
C HIS A 100 -9.93 -10.50 9.76
N LEU A 101 -10.85 -10.76 8.82
CA LEU A 101 -10.66 -10.39 7.42
C LEU A 101 -10.66 -8.87 7.23
N SER A 102 -11.55 -8.15 7.92
CA SER A 102 -11.59 -6.68 7.93
C SER A 102 -10.29 -6.09 8.44
N LYS A 103 -9.72 -6.65 9.51
CA LYS A 103 -8.42 -6.23 10.03
C LYS A 103 -7.30 -6.48 9.01
N ALA A 104 -7.22 -7.69 8.45
CA ALA A 104 -6.20 -8.04 7.46
C ALA A 104 -6.27 -7.11 6.23
N LEU A 105 -7.49 -6.80 5.77
CA LEU A 105 -7.75 -5.89 4.66
C LEU A 105 -7.28 -4.46 4.98
N GLY A 106 -7.63 -3.93 6.16
CA GLY A 106 -7.18 -2.61 6.58
C GLY A 106 -5.66 -2.50 6.72
N ASP A 107 -5.01 -3.52 7.29
CA ASP A 107 -3.54 -3.57 7.41
C ASP A 107 -2.88 -3.65 6.01
N ALA A 108 -3.44 -4.44 5.10
CA ALA A 108 -2.97 -4.60 3.72
C ALA A 108 -3.09 -3.32 2.89
N GLU A 109 -4.19 -2.57 3.03
CA GLU A 109 -4.41 -1.28 2.35
C GLU A 109 -3.50 -0.18 2.86
N ALA A 110 -3.22 -0.16 4.16
CA ALA A 110 -2.35 0.82 4.79
C ALA A 110 -0.86 0.56 4.51
N TYR A 111 -0.51 -0.64 4.05
CA TYR A 111 0.86 -1.01 3.79
C TYR A 111 1.40 -0.38 2.49
N ARG A 112 2.74 -0.29 2.41
CA ARG A 112 3.44 0.25 1.22
C ARG A 112 3.05 -0.52 -0.04
N GLN A 113 2.97 0.18 -1.17
CA GLN A 113 2.67 -0.43 -2.47
C GLN A 113 3.77 -1.39 -2.92
N ILE A 114 3.36 -2.42 -3.66
CA ILE A 114 4.25 -3.35 -4.35
C ILE A 114 4.99 -2.56 -5.45
N PRO A 115 6.34 -2.59 -5.49
CA PRO A 115 7.11 -1.79 -6.44
C PRO A 115 6.93 -2.11 -7.92
N ASP A 116 6.26 -3.23 -8.25
CA ASP A 116 5.89 -3.61 -9.60
C ASP A 116 4.44 -3.20 -9.90
N ALA A 117 4.24 -2.24 -10.81
CA ALA A 117 2.91 -1.67 -11.08
C ALA A 117 1.88 -2.72 -11.54
N PRO A 118 2.19 -3.65 -12.49
CA PRO A 118 1.27 -4.72 -12.85
C PRO A 118 0.88 -5.62 -11.67
N THR A 119 1.80 -5.93 -10.76
CA THR A 119 1.50 -6.74 -9.56
C THR A 119 0.70 -5.95 -8.54
N GLN A 120 1.00 -4.66 -8.38
CA GLN A 120 0.24 -3.76 -7.52
C GLN A 120 -1.21 -3.60 -7.98
N GLU A 121 -1.47 -3.58 -9.29
CA GLU A 121 -2.82 -3.50 -9.84
C GLU A 121 -3.65 -4.74 -9.46
N VAL A 122 -3.08 -5.95 -9.62
CA VAL A 122 -3.76 -7.19 -9.23
C VAL A 122 -3.97 -7.25 -7.71
N TRP A 123 -2.98 -6.82 -6.92
CA TRP A 123 -3.12 -6.72 -5.48
C TRP A 123 -4.25 -5.76 -5.07
N ALA A 124 -4.28 -4.55 -5.63
CA ALA A 124 -5.32 -3.56 -5.33
C ALA A 124 -6.72 -4.06 -5.74
N SER A 125 -6.83 -4.71 -6.89
CA SER A 125 -8.07 -5.36 -7.35
C SER A 125 -8.53 -6.44 -6.36
N ALA A 126 -7.60 -7.27 -5.86
CA ALA A 126 -7.93 -8.31 -4.91
C ALA A 126 -8.49 -7.75 -3.60
N LEU A 127 -7.88 -6.67 -3.09
CA LEU A 127 -8.36 -5.96 -1.89
C LEU A 127 -9.74 -5.33 -2.14
N GLU A 128 -9.96 -4.71 -3.30
CA GLU A 128 -11.24 -4.11 -3.67
C GLU A 128 -12.38 -5.12 -3.73
N HIS A 129 -12.19 -6.23 -4.45
CA HIS A 129 -13.20 -7.29 -4.53
C HIS A 129 -13.49 -7.89 -3.15
N THR A 130 -12.45 -8.10 -2.33
CA THR A 130 -12.65 -8.59 -0.96
C THR A 130 -13.45 -7.60 -0.11
N ARG A 131 -13.13 -6.30 -0.17
CA ARG A 131 -13.86 -5.25 0.56
C ARG A 131 -15.31 -5.16 0.13
N SER A 132 -15.53 -5.06 -1.16
CA SER A 132 -16.86 -4.97 -1.79
C SER A 132 -17.69 -6.20 -1.45
N GLY A 133 -17.09 -7.38 -1.55
CA GLY A 133 -17.73 -8.64 -1.21
C GLY A 133 -18.18 -8.70 0.25
N MET A 134 -17.27 -8.40 1.19
CA MET A 134 -17.59 -8.33 2.61
C MET A 134 -18.71 -7.32 2.93
N ALA A 135 -18.63 -6.12 2.37
CA ALA A 135 -19.62 -5.07 2.61
C ALA A 135 -21.02 -5.53 2.19
N SER A 136 -21.13 -6.25 1.07
CA SER A 136 -22.40 -6.77 0.59
C SER A 136 -22.95 -7.91 1.46
N VAL A 137 -22.12 -8.86 1.87
CA VAL A 137 -22.53 -9.93 2.81
C VAL A 137 -23.00 -9.33 4.14
N LEU A 138 -22.29 -8.33 4.66
CA LEU A 138 -22.67 -7.64 5.90
C LEU A 138 -23.98 -6.87 5.75
N ALA A 139 -24.23 -6.25 4.58
CA ALA A 139 -25.48 -5.54 4.30
C ALA A 139 -26.68 -6.49 4.14
N ALA A 140 -26.45 -7.69 3.59
CA ALA A 140 -27.44 -8.75 3.48
C ALA A 140 -27.79 -9.40 4.84
N SER A 141 -26.94 -9.24 5.84
CA SER A 141 -27.13 -9.86 7.15
C SER A 141 -28.38 -9.33 7.85
N SER A 142 -29.14 -10.23 8.49
CA SER A 142 -30.22 -9.87 9.40
C SER A 142 -29.76 -9.08 10.63
N LEU A 143 -28.45 -9.07 10.90
CA LEU A 143 -27.81 -8.29 11.96
C LEU A 143 -27.43 -6.86 11.51
N ALA A 144 -27.64 -6.51 10.24
CA ALA A 144 -27.39 -5.16 9.74
C ALA A 144 -28.26 -4.13 10.47
N ALA A 145 -27.74 -2.92 10.66
CA ALA A 145 -28.48 -1.83 11.32
C ALA A 145 -29.81 -1.49 10.60
N SER A 146 -29.83 -1.67 9.28
CA SER A 146 -31.01 -1.55 8.43
C SER A 146 -31.04 -2.77 7.49
N PRO A 147 -31.74 -3.86 7.87
CA PRO A 147 -31.82 -5.06 7.06
C PRO A 147 -32.49 -4.79 5.70
N LEU A 148 -31.96 -5.39 4.65
CA LEU A 148 -32.55 -5.36 3.32
C LEU A 148 -33.83 -6.23 3.26
N PRO A 149 -34.74 -5.96 2.30
CA PRO A 149 -35.74 -6.93 1.88
C PRO A 149 -35.12 -8.30 1.57
N GLU A 150 -35.86 -9.38 1.79
CA GLU A 150 -35.30 -10.74 1.74
C GLU A 150 -34.71 -11.13 0.37
N ASP A 151 -35.36 -10.72 -0.72
CA ASP A 151 -34.89 -10.90 -2.08
C ASP A 151 -33.61 -10.10 -2.36
N GLU A 152 -33.59 -8.82 -2.00
CA GLU A 152 -32.39 -7.98 -2.12
C GLU A 152 -31.23 -8.50 -1.26
N ALA A 153 -31.52 -9.01 -0.05
CA ALA A 153 -30.53 -9.61 0.83
C ALA A 153 -29.89 -10.85 0.20
N ARG A 154 -30.69 -11.74 -0.41
CA ARG A 154 -30.14 -12.94 -1.09
C ARG A 154 -29.27 -12.57 -2.28
N GLU A 155 -29.67 -11.56 -3.07
CA GLU A 155 -28.87 -11.08 -4.20
C GLU A 155 -27.56 -10.44 -3.73
N ALA A 156 -27.61 -9.58 -2.71
CA ALA A 156 -26.45 -8.97 -2.10
C ALA A 156 -25.50 -10.02 -1.49
N GLU A 157 -26.02 -11.01 -0.78
CA GLU A 157 -25.20 -12.10 -0.23
C GLU A 157 -24.50 -12.88 -1.35
N ALA A 158 -25.23 -13.30 -2.40
CA ALA A 158 -24.65 -14.04 -3.51
C ALA A 158 -23.57 -13.25 -4.24
N TRP A 159 -23.85 -11.98 -4.56
CA TRP A 159 -22.88 -11.07 -5.16
C TRP A 159 -21.67 -10.84 -4.24
N GLY A 160 -21.91 -10.74 -2.94
CA GLY A 160 -20.89 -10.57 -1.92
C GLY A 160 -19.88 -11.71 -1.92
N TRP A 161 -20.37 -12.95 -1.86
CA TRP A 161 -19.53 -14.14 -1.90
C TRP A 161 -18.81 -14.34 -3.25
N GLU A 162 -19.45 -14.00 -4.36
CA GLU A 162 -18.81 -14.00 -5.67
C GLU A 162 -17.57 -13.07 -5.69
N ASN A 163 -17.70 -11.86 -5.12
CA ASN A 163 -16.60 -10.91 -5.04
C ASN A 163 -15.48 -11.36 -4.08
N VAL A 164 -15.81 -11.96 -2.94
CA VAL A 164 -14.79 -12.56 -2.06
C VAL A 164 -14.01 -13.66 -2.80
N GLY A 165 -14.72 -14.53 -3.55
CA GLY A 165 -14.09 -15.56 -4.39
C GLY A 165 -13.19 -14.98 -5.49
N LYS A 166 -13.61 -13.88 -6.12
CA LYS A 166 -12.80 -13.16 -7.10
C LYS A 166 -11.54 -12.57 -6.49
N GLY A 167 -11.65 -11.95 -5.30
CA GLY A 167 -10.50 -11.45 -4.53
C GLY A 167 -9.49 -12.56 -4.22
N LEU A 168 -9.96 -13.75 -3.80
CA LEU A 168 -9.11 -14.91 -3.57
C LEU A 168 -8.38 -15.39 -4.83
N LYS A 169 -9.04 -15.38 -5.99
CA LYS A 169 -8.41 -15.73 -7.26
C LYS A 169 -7.29 -14.75 -7.60
N GLU A 170 -7.53 -13.45 -7.45
CA GLU A 170 -6.53 -12.41 -7.72
C GLU A 170 -5.35 -12.48 -6.74
N LEU A 171 -5.59 -12.81 -5.46
CA LEU A 171 -4.51 -13.10 -4.50
C LEU A 171 -3.61 -14.27 -4.95
N LYS A 172 -4.17 -15.26 -5.66
CA LYS A 172 -3.41 -16.37 -6.22
C LYS A 172 -2.59 -15.95 -7.45
N ASP A 173 -3.11 -15.01 -8.22
CA ASP A 173 -2.37 -14.40 -9.32
C ASP A 173 -1.20 -13.55 -8.79
N VAL A 174 -1.38 -12.85 -7.66
CA VAL A 174 -0.29 -12.18 -6.94
C VAL A 174 0.79 -13.18 -6.49
N ASP A 175 0.41 -14.35 -5.95
CA ASP A 175 1.38 -15.43 -5.60
C ASP A 175 2.25 -15.81 -6.79
N THR A 176 1.60 -16.03 -7.93
CA THR A 176 2.26 -16.46 -9.17
C THR A 176 3.28 -15.41 -9.62
N ARG A 177 2.92 -14.12 -9.52
CA ARG A 177 3.82 -13.00 -9.84
C ARG A 177 4.99 -12.91 -8.87
N PHE A 178 4.75 -13.04 -7.56
CA PHE A 178 5.80 -13.09 -6.56
C PHE A 178 6.81 -14.22 -6.83
N ARG A 179 6.33 -15.43 -7.14
CA ARG A 179 7.21 -16.53 -7.55
C ARG A 179 7.98 -16.23 -8.83
N GLY A 180 7.37 -15.53 -9.78
CA GLY A 180 8.03 -15.01 -10.99
C GLY A 180 9.20 -14.06 -10.70
N PHE A 181 9.15 -13.31 -9.58
CA PHE A 181 10.25 -12.48 -9.10
C PHE A 181 11.27 -13.22 -8.24
N GLY A 182 11.10 -14.53 -8.02
CA GLY A 182 11.98 -15.33 -7.16
C GLY A 182 11.64 -15.27 -5.67
N VAL A 183 10.45 -14.77 -5.30
CA VAL A 183 9.96 -14.88 -3.92
C VAL A 183 9.62 -16.34 -3.63
N LEU A 184 10.28 -16.88 -2.61
CA LEU A 184 10.04 -18.24 -2.11
C LEU A 184 9.48 -18.15 -0.69
N PRO A 185 8.16 -18.26 -0.49
CA PRO A 185 7.57 -18.21 0.84
C PRO A 185 8.05 -19.40 1.67
N LEU A 186 8.40 -19.14 2.94
CA LEU A 186 8.85 -20.18 3.89
C LEU A 186 7.79 -21.26 4.12
N LYS A 187 6.51 -20.85 4.07
CA LYS A 187 5.35 -21.73 4.12
C LYS A 187 4.41 -21.32 3.01
N ASP A 188 3.92 -22.29 2.23
CA ASP A 188 2.94 -22.01 1.19
C ASP A 188 1.62 -21.51 1.82
N PRO A 189 1.18 -20.27 1.55
CA PRO A 189 -0.06 -19.73 2.15
C PRO A 189 -1.33 -20.39 1.59
N TRP A 190 -1.22 -21.14 0.50
CA TRP A 190 -2.30 -21.89 -0.12
C TRP A 190 -2.43 -23.32 0.39
N VAL A 191 -1.44 -23.80 1.15
CA VAL A 191 -1.45 -25.12 1.77
C VAL A 191 -1.71 -24.98 3.27
N GLY A 192 -2.96 -25.20 3.64
CA GLY A 192 -3.47 -25.08 5.01
C GLY A 192 -4.92 -25.48 5.07
#